data_AF-A0A968WH59-F1
#
_entry.id   AF-A0A968WH59-F1
#
_cell.length_a   1.000
_cell.length_b   1.000
_cell.length_c   1.000
_cell.angle_alpha   90.00
_cell.angle_beta   90.00
_cell.angle_gamma   90.00
#
_symmetry.space_group_name_H-M   'P 1'
#
loop_
_entity.id
_entity.type
_entity.pdbx_description
1 polymer ?
#
loop_
_entity_poly.entity_id
_entity_poly.type
_entity_poly.pdbx_seq_one_letter_code
_entity_poly.pdbx_strand_id
1 'polypeptide(L)'
;MKISIKRFVIIFVVTAFAFQFISNSLLSDQVELFPNDGEWYPGIGSPIAWKNTVGSVIYPVKYVLVEPLSFLGQDPDPVPPLLLVAFGTYWTAIALVLYCLYYFIHKIITRKKA
;
A
#
# COMPACT_ATOMS: atom_id res chain seq x y z
N MET A 1 -9.32 8.26 -18.66
CA MET A 1 -9.12 9.23 -17.55
C MET A 1 -8.41 10.47 -18.09
N LYS A 2 -8.88 11.70 -17.81
CA LYS A 2 -8.18 12.95 -18.22
C LYS A 2 -7.00 13.30 -17.29
N ILE A 3 -6.52 12.34 -16.50
CA ILE A 3 -5.39 12.54 -15.59
C ILE A 3 -4.09 12.15 -16.29
N SER A 4 -3.04 12.95 -16.11
CA SER A 4 -1.71 12.57 -16.57
C SER A 4 -1.16 11.43 -15.71
N ILE A 5 -0.30 10.59 -16.30
CA ILE A 5 0.35 9.48 -15.60
C ILE A 5 1.11 9.98 -14.35
N LYS A 6 1.84 11.10 -14.47
CA LYS A 6 2.58 11.72 -13.35
C LYS A 6 1.65 12.06 -12.19
N ARG A 7 0.51 12.69 -12.47
CA ARG A 7 -0.46 13.08 -11.44
C ARG A 7 -1.12 11.85 -10.81
N PHE A 8 -1.41 10.81 -11.58
CA PHE A 8 -1.92 9.55 -11.04
C PHE A 8 -0.91 8.89 -10.08
N VAL A 9 0.35 8.76 -10.51
CA VAL A 9 1.42 8.14 -9.69
C VAL A 9 1.63 8.92 -8.40
N ILE A 10 1.74 10.25 -8.46
CA ILE A 10 1.93 11.08 -7.25
C ILE A 10 0.78 10.88 -6.26
N ILE A 11 -0.47 10.93 -6.73
CA ILE A 11 -1.64 10.72 -5.86
C ILE A 11 -1.59 9.31 -5.27
N PHE A 12 -1.34 8.28 -6.08
CA PHE A 12 -1.28 6.89 -5.63
C PHE A 12 -0.22 6.70 -4.54
N VAL A 13 1.00 7.17 -4.77
CA VAL A 13 2.12 6.99 -3.82
C VAL A 13 1.85 7.75 -2.52
N VAL A 14 1.38 9.01 -2.59
CA VAL A 14 1.03 9.78 -1.38
C VAL A 14 -0.10 9.11 -0.60
N THR A 15 -1.14 8.63 -1.31
CA THR A 15 -2.24 7.91 -0.66
C THR A 15 -1.78 6.58 -0.07
N ALA A 16 -0.86 5.86 -0.70
CA ALA A 16 -0.30 4.62 -0.17
C ALA A 16 0.50 4.86 1.13
N PHE A 17 1.33 5.90 1.18
CA PHE A 17 2.01 6.31 2.43
C PHE A 17 1.01 6.71 3.52
N ALA A 18 0.00 7.52 3.18
CA ALA A 18 -1.03 7.91 4.13
C ALA A 18 -1.82 6.71 4.66
N PHE A 19 -2.21 5.78 3.77
CA PHE A 19 -2.90 4.54 4.12
C PHE A 19 -2.05 3.66 5.04
N GLN A 20 -0.77 3.49 4.73
CA GLN A 20 0.16 2.72 5.56
C GLN A 20 0.28 3.35 6.96
N PHE A 21 0.54 4.65 7.04
CA PHE A 21 0.66 5.38 8.30
C PHE A 21 -0.62 5.31 9.15
N ILE A 22 -1.78 5.59 8.55
CA ILE A 22 -3.07 5.58 9.25
C ILE A 22 -3.42 4.17 9.73
N SER A 23 -3.25 3.16 8.88
CA SER A 23 -3.58 1.78 9.26
C SER A 23 -2.67 1.25 10.36
N ASN A 24 -1.37 1.58 10.34
CA ASN A 24 -0.44 1.22 11.42
C ASN A 24 -0.80 1.96 12.71
N SER A 25 -0.95 3.28 12.65
CA SER A 25 -1.20 4.11 13.83
C SER A 25 -2.55 3.81 14.52
N LEU A 26 -3.56 3.39 13.76
CA LEU A 26 -4.89 3.09 14.32
C LEU A 26 -5.02 1.66 14.87
N LEU A 27 -4.33 0.70 14.25
CA LEU A 27 -4.50 -0.72 14.57
C LEU A 27 -3.39 -1.25 15.47
N SER A 28 -2.18 -0.70 15.38
CA SER A 28 -1.06 -1.00 16.27
C SER A 28 -1.16 -0.18 17.57
N ASP A 29 -0.28 -0.50 18.50
CA ASP A 29 -0.11 0.25 19.75
C ASP A 29 0.96 1.37 19.62
N GLN A 30 1.63 1.44 18.46
CA GLN A 30 2.67 2.43 18.15
C GLN A 30 2.29 3.28 16.93
N VAL A 31 2.65 4.57 16.97
CA VAL A 31 2.39 5.54 15.88
C VAL A 31 3.60 5.59 14.95
N GLU A 32 3.63 4.67 13.98
CA GLU A 32 4.78 4.51 13.08
C GLU A 32 4.34 4.32 11.63
N LEU A 33 5.19 4.77 10.70
CA LEU A 33 4.97 4.55 9.27
C LEU A 33 5.28 3.10 8.87
N PHE A 34 6.34 2.54 9.41
CA PHE A 34 6.73 1.15 9.25
C PHE A 34 6.86 0.54 10.65
N PRO A 35 6.36 -0.69 10.87
CA PRO A 35 6.44 -1.33 12.18
C PRO A 35 7.88 -1.67 12.53
N ASN A 36 8.35 -1.25 13.70
CA ASN A 36 9.65 -1.63 14.25
C ASN A 36 9.65 -3.02 14.90
N ASP A 37 8.48 -3.55 15.25
CA ASP A 37 8.30 -4.87 15.88
C ASP A 37 8.10 -6.01 14.86
N GLY A 38 8.12 -5.70 13.56
CA GLY A 38 7.87 -6.66 12.48
C GLY A 38 6.40 -6.99 12.24
N GLU A 39 5.47 -6.37 12.97
CA GLU A 39 4.02 -6.60 12.83
C GLU A 39 3.45 -5.77 11.66
N TRP A 40 3.60 -6.31 10.45
CA TRP A 40 3.12 -5.68 9.20
C TRP A 40 1.59 -5.64 9.05
N TYR A 41 0.87 -6.46 9.80
CA TYR A 41 -0.59 -6.62 9.69
C TYR A 41 -1.32 -6.36 11.02
N PRO A 42 -1.18 -5.15 11.60
CA PRO A 42 -1.76 -4.84 12.89
C PRO A 42 -3.29 -4.93 12.86
N GLY A 43 -3.86 -5.34 13.98
CA GLY A 43 -5.30 -5.50 14.16
C GLY A 43 -5.83 -6.90 13.84
N ILE A 44 -5.16 -7.70 13.00
CA ILE A 44 -5.58 -9.08 12.73
C ILE A 44 -5.34 -9.94 13.97
N GLY A 45 -6.37 -10.67 14.42
CA GLY A 45 -6.28 -11.47 15.64
C GLY A 45 -6.34 -10.65 16.94
N SER A 46 -6.59 -9.34 16.84
CA SER A 46 -6.78 -8.47 18.01
C SER A 46 -7.99 -8.94 18.86
N PRO A 47 -7.87 -8.97 20.20
CA PRO A 47 -9.00 -9.25 21.09
C PRO A 47 -10.08 -8.15 21.03
N ILE A 48 -9.74 -6.95 20.55
CA ILE A 48 -10.67 -5.86 20.33
C ILE A 48 -11.38 -6.06 18.98
N ALA A 49 -12.70 -6.31 19.04
CA ALA A 49 -13.50 -6.69 17.88
C ALA A 49 -13.44 -5.69 16.72
N TRP A 50 -13.51 -4.38 16.97
CA TRP A 50 -13.47 -3.38 15.89
C TRP A 50 -12.10 -3.32 15.21
N LYS A 51 -10.99 -3.48 15.95
CA LYS A 51 -9.63 -3.55 15.38
C LYS A 51 -9.50 -4.78 14.46
N ASN A 52 -10.00 -5.94 14.89
CA ASN A 52 -9.98 -7.17 14.10
C ASN A 52 -10.82 -7.06 12.82
N THR A 53 -12.02 -6.48 12.91
CA THR A 53 -12.88 -6.25 11.75
C THR A 53 -12.22 -5.32 10.74
N VAL A 54 -11.72 -4.16 11.19
CA VAL A 54 -11.06 -3.20 10.29
C VAL A 54 -9.79 -3.80 9.69
N GLY A 55 -8.94 -4.44 10.50
CA GLY A 55 -7.74 -5.13 10.05
C GLY A 55 -8.04 -6.17 8.96
N SER A 56 -9.07 -6.99 9.16
CA SER A 56 -9.50 -8.01 8.19
C SER A 56 -10.00 -7.40 6.87
N VAL A 57 -10.71 -6.27 6.92
CA VAL A 57 -11.23 -5.58 5.72
C VAL A 57 -10.08 -4.98 4.90
N ILE A 58 -9.09 -4.38 5.54
CA ILE A 58 -7.98 -3.72 4.85
C ILE A 58 -6.87 -4.69 4.44
N TYR A 59 -6.83 -5.89 5.02
CA TYR A 59 -5.77 -6.88 4.82
C TYR A 59 -5.45 -7.16 3.35
N PRO A 60 -6.42 -7.40 2.44
CA PRO A 60 -6.09 -7.73 1.05
C PRO A 60 -5.34 -6.60 0.35
N VAL A 61 -5.68 -5.34 0.65
CA VAL A 61 -4.99 -4.16 0.10
C VAL A 61 -3.60 -4.06 0.68
N LYS A 62 -3.47 -4.20 2.01
CA LYS A 62 -2.20 -4.10 2.70
C LYS A 62 -1.23 -5.20 2.29
N TYR A 63 -1.72 -6.42 2.12
CA TYR A 63 -0.96 -7.57 1.64
C TYR A 63 -0.30 -7.27 0.28
N VAL A 64 -1.06 -6.76 -0.70
CA VAL A 64 -0.49 -6.39 -2.01
C VAL A 64 0.54 -5.25 -1.89
N LEU A 65 0.30 -4.28 -1.01
CA LEU A 65 1.18 -3.13 -0.84
C LEU A 65 2.45 -3.44 -0.04
N VAL A 66 2.44 -4.44 0.84
CA VAL A 66 3.46 -4.65 1.86
C VAL A 66 4.20 -5.98 1.74
N GLU A 67 3.49 -7.07 1.48
CA GLU A 67 4.08 -8.41 1.57
C GLU A 67 5.36 -8.59 0.74
N PRO A 68 5.46 -8.12 -0.52
CA PRO A 68 6.65 -8.38 -1.32
C PRO A 68 7.91 -7.69 -0.79
N LEU A 69 7.76 -6.70 0.11
CA LEU A 69 8.85 -5.96 0.73
C LEU A 69 8.92 -6.16 2.25
N SER A 70 8.08 -7.01 2.84
CA SER A 70 8.03 -7.20 4.30
C SER A 70 9.33 -7.77 4.86
N PHE A 71 10.10 -8.50 4.04
CA PHE A 71 11.44 -8.99 4.38
C PHE A 71 12.43 -7.88 4.76
N LEU A 72 12.21 -6.64 4.30
CA LEU A 72 13.08 -5.50 4.62
C LEU A 72 12.95 -5.04 6.08
N GLY A 73 11.88 -5.42 6.79
CA GLY A 73 11.73 -5.14 8.22
C GLY A 73 12.10 -6.30 9.13
N GLN A 74 12.75 -7.36 8.60
CA GLN A 74 13.32 -8.44 9.41
C GLN A 74 14.69 -8.07 9.99
N ASP A 75 15.31 -7.00 9.47
CA ASP A 75 16.53 -6.44 10.04
C ASP A 75 16.19 -5.76 11.38
N PRO A 76 16.89 -6.06 12.49
CA PRO A 76 16.64 -5.44 13.80
C PRO A 76 16.87 -3.92 13.82
N ASP A 77 17.57 -3.36 12.83
CA ASP A 77 17.78 -1.91 12.72
C ASP A 77 17.68 -1.45 11.25
N PRO A 78 16.48 -1.51 10.64
CA PRO A 78 16.31 -1.25 9.23
C PRO A 78 16.50 0.25 8.99
N VAL A 79 17.42 0.60 8.07
CA VAL A 79 17.72 2.00 7.74
C VAL A 79 16.45 2.71 7.25
N PRO A 80 15.85 3.65 8.01
CA PRO A 80 14.51 4.16 7.71
C PRO A 80 14.36 4.81 6.32
N PRO A 81 15.36 5.56 5.81
CA PRO A 81 15.34 6.04 4.42
C PRO A 81 15.26 4.93 3.37
N LEU A 82 15.85 3.75 3.62
CA LEU A 82 15.84 2.64 2.67
C LEU A 82 14.43 2.08 2.50
N LEU A 83 13.69 1.88 3.60
CA LEU A 83 12.29 1.45 3.54
C LEU A 83 11.45 2.42 2.73
N LEU A 84 11.59 3.73 2.99
CA LEU A 84 10.83 4.75 2.29
C LEU A 84 11.10 4.74 0.78
N VAL A 85 12.37 4.58 0.37
CA VAL A 85 12.76 4.49 -1.04
C VAL A 85 12.28 3.19 -1.68
N ALA A 86 12.43 2.05 -1.00
CA ALA A 86 12.02 0.74 -1.50
C ALA A 86 10.49 0.69 -1.73
N PHE A 87 9.71 1.06 -0.73
CA PHE A 87 8.26 1.14 -0.83
C PHE A 87 7.79 2.19 -1.84
N GLY A 88 8.40 3.37 -1.85
CA GLY A 88 8.10 4.41 -2.84
C GLY A 88 8.33 3.95 -4.28
N THR A 89 9.43 3.20 -4.51
CA THR A 89 9.77 2.63 -5.82
C THR A 89 8.76 1.53 -6.20
N TYR A 90 8.48 0.62 -5.29
CA TYR A 90 7.53 -0.48 -5.51
C TYR A 90 6.12 0.02 -5.80
N TRP A 91 5.61 0.97 -5.02
CA TRP A 91 4.28 1.56 -5.24
C TRP A 91 4.22 2.40 -6.51
N THR A 92 5.32 3.03 -6.91
CA THR A 92 5.42 3.67 -8.23
C THR A 92 5.25 2.65 -9.34
N ALA A 93 5.89 1.48 -9.25
CA ALA A 93 5.73 0.40 -10.22
C ALA A 93 4.28 -0.11 -10.27
N ILE A 94 3.64 -0.34 -9.12
CA ILE A 94 2.21 -0.70 -9.04
C ILE A 94 1.34 0.36 -9.73
N ALA A 95 1.57 1.64 -9.43
CA ALA A 95 0.80 2.73 -10.02
C ALA A 95 0.90 2.72 -11.55
N LEU A 96 2.09 2.52 -12.11
CA LEU A 96 2.29 2.42 -13.56
C LEU A 96 1.53 1.22 -14.15
N VAL A 97 1.63 0.05 -13.51
CA VAL A 97 0.90 -1.16 -13.94
C VAL A 97 -0.61 -0.92 -13.93
N LEU A 98 -1.16 -0.36 -12.86
CA LEU A 98 -2.59 -0.05 -12.75
C LEU A 98 -3.04 0.97 -13.80
N TYR A 99 -2.24 2.01 -14.05
CA TYR A 99 -2.53 3.01 -15.08
C TYR A 99 -2.55 2.37 -16.47
N CYS A 100 -1.57 1.52 -16.78
CA CYS A 100 -1.50 0.80 -18.04
C CYS A 100 -2.66 -0.19 -18.22
N LEU A 101 -2.99 -0.98 -17.19
CA LEU A 101 -4.11 -1.92 -17.22
C LEU A 101 -5.44 -1.19 -17.45
N TYR A 102 -5.67 -0.10 -16.73
CA TYR A 102 -6.85 0.73 -16.93
C TYR A 102 -6.94 1.26 -18.37
N TYR A 103 -5.84 1.80 -18.89
CA TYR A 103 -5.78 2.31 -20.27
C TYR A 103 -6.06 1.20 -21.29
N PHE A 104 -5.49 0.01 -21.09
CA PHE A 104 -5.67 -1.15 -21.95
C PHE A 104 -7.14 -1.62 -21.96
N ILE A 105 -7.75 -1.78 -20.79
CA ILE A 105 -9.17 -2.17 -20.66
C ILE A 105 -10.06 -1.12 -21.31
N HIS A 106 -9.81 0.17 -21.06
CA HIS A 106 -10.58 1.25 -21.67
C HIS A 106 -10.47 1.24 -23.20
N LYS A 107 -9.28 0.98 -23.74
CA LYS A 107 -9.04 0.85 -25.18
C LYS A 107 -9.77 -0.36 -25.79
N ILE A 108 -9.83 -1.49 -25.10
CA ILE A 108 -10.57 -2.68 -25.57
C ILE A 108 -12.08 -2.39 -25.61
N ILE A 109 -12.62 -1.78 -24.56
CA ILE A 109 -14.06 -1.49 -24.47
C ILE A 109 -14.48 -0.48 -25.54
N THR A 110 -13.68 0.55 -25.79
CA THR A 110 -13.97 1.55 -26.83
C THR A 110 -13.89 0.97 -28.24
N ARG A 111 -12.93 0.09 -28.53
CA ARG A 111 -12.84 -0.62 -29.81
C ARG A 111 -14.02 -1.55 -30.10
N LYS A 112 -14.65 -2.15 -29.08
CA LYS A 112 -15.84 -3.00 -29.25
C LYS A 112 -17.13 -2.21 -29.53
N LYS A 113 -17.12 -0.88 -29.33
CA LYS A 113 -18.29 0.00 -29.49
C LYS A 113 -18.28 0.80 -30.81
N ALA A 114 -17.17 0.76 -31.55
CA ALA A 114 -17.03 1.31 -32.89
C ALA A 114 -17.25 0.20 -33.92
#